data_AF-A0A938XPN4-F1
#
_entry.id   AF-A0A938XPN4-F1
#
_cell.length_a   1.000
_cell.length_b   1.000
_cell.length_c   1.000
_cell.angle_alpha   90.00
_cell.angle_beta   90.00
_cell.angle_gamma   90.00
#
_symmetry.space_group_name_H-M   'P 1'
#
loop_
_entity.id
_entity.type
_entity.pdbx_description
1 polymer ?
#
loop_
_entity_poly.entity_id
_entity_poly.type
_entity_poly.pdbx_seq_one_letter_code
_entity_poly.pdbx_strand_id
1 'polypeptide(L)'
;MNNLFSNNSFVVARHSFIILIALSLLITGCSKEPETTTSNLTATVIDNATGKPLANCIVSLKDEMTQTDQNGLFTIKDLQAGNYQINVTKLDSEILYEEHQAAITINNNQDSKVNIKLKRMTQMNTQSFWDSNRSNSGSFEVKSSNRTGPNNNFALLYPSNLEQGPYPVITWGNGTGAIPEFYWGLLKNLASHGFIVIASRSTNTGSGAEMIEGVNWLLEENNNPTSKFHATIDSNNISAAGHSQGGGGALNAGANSKIKTTILIEPGLFGGSTR
;
A
#
# COMPACT_ATOMS: atom_id res chain seq x y z
N MET A 1 18.84 -19.43 -56.31
CA MET A 1 19.07 -18.04 -56.78
C MET A 1 17.82 -17.23 -56.47
N ASN A 2 18.04 -16.01 -55.99
CA ASN A 2 17.10 -14.91 -55.73
C ASN A 2 16.44 -14.82 -54.33
N ASN A 3 17.17 -14.09 -53.47
CA ASN A 3 16.70 -13.31 -52.33
C ASN A 3 15.69 -12.22 -52.75
N LEU A 4 14.63 -12.02 -51.98
CA LEU A 4 14.05 -10.71 -51.70
C LEU A 4 13.45 -10.72 -50.29
N PHE A 5 14.14 -10.05 -49.36
CA PHE A 5 13.64 -9.69 -48.03
C PHE A 5 12.79 -8.42 -48.14
N SER A 6 11.62 -8.40 -47.51
CA SER A 6 10.94 -7.14 -47.13
C SER A 6 10.67 -7.14 -45.63
N ASN A 7 11.39 -6.27 -44.94
CA ASN A 7 11.31 -5.99 -43.51
C ASN A 7 9.99 -5.27 -43.16
N ASN A 8 9.30 -5.72 -42.13
CA ASN A 8 8.43 -4.87 -41.30
C ASN A 8 8.92 -4.98 -39.85
N SER A 9 9.83 -4.09 -39.50
CA SER A 9 10.37 -3.94 -38.15
C SER A 9 9.39 -3.14 -37.30
N PHE A 10 8.76 -3.78 -36.31
CA PHE A 10 8.15 -3.05 -35.19
C PHE A 10 9.27 -2.49 -34.32
N VAL A 11 9.45 -1.18 -34.36
CA VAL A 11 10.44 -0.46 -33.55
C VAL A 11 9.91 -0.38 -32.11
N VAL A 12 10.55 -1.13 -31.21
CA VAL A 12 10.47 -0.90 -29.77
C VAL A 12 11.27 0.36 -29.46
N ALA A 13 10.58 1.45 -29.13
CA ALA A 13 11.23 2.68 -28.69
C ALA A 13 11.85 2.49 -27.29
N ARG A 14 13.12 2.08 -27.25
CA ARG A 14 13.99 2.26 -26.09
C ARG A 14 14.38 3.74 -26.01
N HIS A 15 13.80 4.49 -25.09
CA HIS A 15 14.30 5.82 -24.77
C HIS A 15 15.50 5.69 -23.83
N SER A 16 16.69 5.63 -24.43
CA SER A 16 17.95 5.96 -23.77
C SER A 16 18.04 7.48 -23.64
N PHE A 17 18.07 7.99 -22.41
CA PHE A 17 18.37 9.41 -22.17
C PHE A 17 19.88 9.64 -22.37
N ILE A 18 20.23 10.33 -23.46
CA ILE A 18 21.54 10.93 -23.67
C ILE A 18 21.50 12.32 -23.03
N ILE A 19 22.36 12.56 -22.04
CA ILE A 19 22.58 13.89 -21.46
C ILE A 19 23.44 14.68 -22.46
N LEU A 20 22.82 15.59 -23.20
CA LEU A 20 23.52 16.56 -24.04
C LEU A 20 23.83 17.81 -23.19
N ILE A 21 25.10 18.03 -22.87
CA ILE A 21 25.57 19.29 -22.28
C ILE A 21 25.80 20.27 -23.43
N ALA A 22 24.87 21.19 -23.64
CA ALA A 22 25.05 22.31 -24.56
C ALA A 22 25.78 23.46 -23.84
N LEU A 23 27.05 23.67 -24.20
CA LEU A 23 27.83 24.83 -23.84
C LEU A 23 27.56 25.93 -24.88
N SER A 24 26.83 26.99 -24.51
CA SER A 24 26.60 28.15 -25.39
C SER A 24 26.92 29.47 -24.68
N LEU A 25 27.66 30.33 -25.39
CA LEU A 25 28.20 31.61 -24.94
C LEU A 25 27.15 32.59 -24.40
N LEU A 26 27.61 33.37 -23.40
CA LEU A 26 26.92 34.49 -22.77
C LEU A 26 26.42 35.53 -23.79
N ILE A 27 25.11 35.72 -23.84
CA ILE A 27 24.50 37.00 -24.18
C ILE A 27 23.77 37.46 -22.92
N THR A 28 24.23 38.57 -22.35
CA THR A 28 23.65 39.24 -21.18
C THR A 28 22.27 39.79 -21.55
N GLY A 29 21.24 38.98 -21.35
CA GLY A 29 19.86 39.40 -21.21
C GLY A 29 19.38 38.92 -19.85
N CYS A 30 19.11 39.83 -18.92
CA CYS A 30 18.45 39.49 -17.67
C CYS A 30 16.97 39.15 -17.99
N SER A 31 16.71 37.93 -18.44
CA SER A 31 15.38 37.34 -18.38
C SER A 31 15.33 36.51 -17.12
N LYS A 32 14.63 37.01 -16.10
CA LYS A 32 14.25 36.27 -14.89
C LYS A 32 13.77 34.87 -15.33
N GLU A 33 14.38 33.80 -14.82
CA GLU A 33 13.82 32.45 -14.97
C GLU A 33 12.32 32.52 -14.61
N PRO A 34 11.41 31.85 -15.34
CA PRO A 34 10.02 31.82 -14.93
C PRO A 34 9.96 31.17 -13.55
N GLU A 35 9.72 31.98 -12.51
CA GLU A 35 9.56 31.51 -11.14
C GLU A 35 8.48 30.42 -11.18
N THR A 36 8.87 29.17 -10.93
CA THR A 36 7.93 28.07 -10.75
C THR A 36 7.16 28.39 -9.48
N THR A 37 6.01 29.01 -9.64
CA THR A 37 5.15 29.44 -8.54
C THR A 37 4.50 28.19 -7.95
N THR A 38 4.85 27.90 -6.70
CA THR A 38 4.24 26.80 -5.95
C THR A 38 3.07 27.33 -5.10
N SER A 39 2.18 26.44 -4.67
CA SER A 39 1.03 26.80 -3.84
C SER A 39 0.71 25.68 -2.85
N ASN A 40 0.05 26.04 -1.75
CA ASN A 40 -0.29 25.06 -0.71
C ASN A 40 -1.72 24.55 -0.92
N LEU A 41 -1.92 23.25 -0.72
CA LEU A 41 -3.24 22.65 -0.57
C LEU A 41 -3.51 22.48 0.92
N THR A 42 -4.57 23.13 1.41
CA THR A 42 -5.10 22.91 2.75
C THR A 42 -6.49 22.31 2.62
N ALA A 43 -6.75 21.18 3.22
CA ALA A 43 -8.06 20.56 3.09
C ALA A 43 -8.51 19.86 4.38
N THR A 44 -9.82 19.84 4.57
CA THR A 44 -10.47 19.16 5.70
C THR A 44 -11.23 17.95 5.20
N VAL A 45 -10.96 16.79 5.77
CA VAL A 45 -11.70 15.57 5.51
C VAL A 45 -12.86 15.48 6.48
N ILE A 46 -14.07 15.31 5.94
CA ILE A 46 -15.31 15.22 6.72
C ILE A 46 -16.13 14.00 6.35
N ASP A 47 -16.92 13.53 7.30
CA ASP A 47 -17.95 12.54 7.08
C ASP A 47 -19.10 13.16 6.27
N ASN A 48 -19.44 12.56 5.12
CA ASN A 48 -20.46 13.12 4.23
C ASN A 48 -21.87 13.18 4.85
N ALA A 49 -22.20 12.27 5.76
CA ALA A 49 -23.53 12.17 6.34
C ALA A 49 -23.73 13.13 7.53
N THR A 50 -22.69 13.31 8.34
CA THR A 50 -22.75 14.06 9.60
C THR A 50 -22.04 15.40 9.54
N GLY A 51 -21.19 15.64 8.53
CA GLY A 51 -20.37 16.83 8.39
C GLY A 51 -19.24 16.93 9.44
N LYS A 52 -19.04 15.91 10.27
CA LYS A 52 -18.00 15.91 11.30
C LYS A 52 -16.61 15.71 10.70
N PRO A 53 -15.57 16.36 11.24
CA PRO A 53 -14.20 16.14 10.81
C PRO A 53 -13.74 14.71 11.09
N LEU A 54 -12.94 14.16 10.20
CA LEU A 54 -12.38 12.82 10.30
C LEU A 54 -10.86 12.90 10.50
N ALA A 55 -10.42 12.58 11.71
CA ALA A 55 -9.02 12.48 12.08
C ALA A 55 -8.37 11.19 11.59
N ASN A 56 -7.05 11.19 11.44
CA ASN A 56 -6.24 10.05 11.00
C ASN A 56 -6.64 9.47 9.63
N CYS A 57 -7.31 10.24 8.78
CA CYS A 57 -7.48 9.89 7.38
C CYS A 57 -6.11 9.92 6.71
N ILE A 58 -5.75 8.86 6.01
CA ILE A 58 -4.55 8.80 5.18
C ILE A 58 -4.89 9.54 3.90
N VAL A 59 -4.04 10.50 3.55
CA VAL A 59 -4.15 11.30 2.35
C VAL A 59 -2.91 11.06 1.51
N SER A 60 -3.11 10.67 0.25
CA SER A 60 -2.03 10.50 -0.72
C SER A 60 -2.23 11.39 -1.93
N LEU A 61 -1.17 12.06 -2.35
CA LEU A 61 -1.10 12.90 -3.55
C LEU A 61 0.27 12.69 -4.19
N LYS A 62 0.30 12.11 -5.40
CA LYS A 62 1.54 11.63 -6.03
C LYS A 62 2.29 10.65 -5.10
N ASP A 63 3.54 10.94 -4.78
CA ASP A 63 4.41 10.15 -3.90
C ASP A 63 4.37 10.64 -2.44
N GLU A 64 3.64 11.71 -2.16
CA GLU A 64 3.49 12.24 -0.79
C GLU A 64 2.30 11.61 -0.09
N MET A 65 2.52 11.27 1.18
CA MET A 65 1.49 10.77 2.09
C MET A 65 1.50 11.59 3.37
N THR A 66 0.30 11.95 3.83
CA THR A 66 0.09 12.63 5.11
C THR A 66 -1.15 12.08 5.81
N GLN A 67 -1.38 12.52 7.04
CA GLN A 67 -2.57 12.18 7.80
C GLN A 67 -3.32 13.44 8.23
N THR A 68 -4.64 13.34 8.32
CA THR A 68 -5.44 14.41 8.92
C THR A 68 -5.25 14.47 10.42
N ASP A 69 -5.21 15.70 10.96
CA ASP A 69 -5.17 15.96 12.39
C ASP A 69 -6.51 15.67 13.08
N GLN A 70 -6.61 15.97 14.39
CA GLN A 70 -7.84 15.77 15.17
C GLN A 70 -9.05 16.58 14.66
N ASN A 71 -8.81 17.63 13.88
CA ASN A 71 -9.83 18.46 13.25
C ASN A 71 -10.08 18.07 11.79
N GLY A 72 -9.56 16.92 11.35
CA GLY A 72 -9.68 16.44 9.99
C GLY A 72 -8.84 17.24 8.98
N LEU A 73 -7.95 18.12 9.43
CA LEU A 73 -7.17 19.00 8.58
C LEU A 73 -5.86 18.35 8.14
N PHE A 74 -5.47 18.57 6.89
CA PHE A 74 -4.13 18.32 6.41
C PHE A 74 -3.63 19.46 5.52
N THR A 75 -2.31 19.54 5.33
CA THR A 75 -1.68 20.52 4.44
C THR A 75 -0.58 19.85 3.65
N ILE A 76 -0.59 20.05 2.34
CA ILE A 76 0.49 19.69 1.42
C ILE A 76 1.04 20.99 0.86
N LYS A 77 2.35 21.20 0.99
CA LYS A 77 3.00 22.45 0.62
C LYS A 77 3.69 22.35 -0.72
N ASP A 78 4.01 23.52 -1.28
CA ASP A 78 4.92 23.65 -2.41
C ASP A 78 4.49 22.87 -3.68
N LEU A 79 3.19 22.75 -3.92
CA LEU A 79 2.65 22.10 -5.11
C LEU A 79 2.74 23.02 -6.32
N GLN A 80 3.32 22.52 -7.42
CA GLN A 80 3.28 23.21 -8.71
C GLN A 80 1.84 23.26 -9.25
N ALA A 81 1.49 24.30 -10.01
CA ALA A 81 0.19 24.34 -10.65
C ALA A 81 -0.03 23.14 -11.58
N GLY A 82 -1.25 22.62 -11.56
CA GLY A 82 -1.61 21.42 -12.30
C GLY A 82 -2.85 20.74 -11.74
N ASN A 83 -3.25 19.67 -12.43
CA ASN A 83 -4.34 18.81 -12.00
C ASN A 83 -3.78 17.60 -11.26
N TYR A 84 -4.30 17.35 -10.08
CA TYR A 84 -3.89 16.28 -9.18
C TYR A 84 -5.06 15.36 -8.90
N GLN A 85 -4.76 14.10 -8.66
CA GLN A 85 -5.67 13.15 -8.03
C GLN A 85 -5.22 12.98 -6.59
N ILE A 86 -6.13 13.19 -5.65
CA ILE A 86 -5.92 12.90 -4.24
C ILE A 86 -6.73 11.66 -3.89
N ASN A 87 -6.09 10.71 -3.19
CA ASN A 87 -6.80 9.58 -2.61
C ASN A 87 -6.84 9.74 -1.10
N VAL A 88 -8.03 9.59 -0.53
CA VAL A 88 -8.25 9.70 0.91
C VAL A 88 -8.92 8.42 1.42
N THR A 89 -8.31 7.82 2.44
CA THR A 89 -8.76 6.57 3.05
C THR A 89 -8.83 6.71 4.57
N LYS A 90 -9.86 6.13 5.20
CA LYS A 90 -10.02 6.06 6.65
C LYS A 90 -10.06 4.59 7.08
N LEU A 91 -8.99 4.12 7.74
CA LEU A 91 -8.80 2.68 8.03
C LEU A 91 -8.98 2.29 9.51
N ASP A 92 -8.93 3.25 10.43
CA ASP A 92 -9.02 3.07 11.89
C ASP A 92 -10.38 3.53 12.45
N SER A 93 -11.47 3.29 11.73
CA SER A 93 -12.82 3.67 12.19
C SER A 93 -13.75 2.47 12.30
N GLU A 94 -14.55 2.43 13.36
CA GLU A 94 -15.69 1.50 13.50
C GLU A 94 -16.69 1.65 12.33
N ILE A 95 -16.66 2.81 11.66
CA ILE A 95 -17.44 3.11 10.47
C ILE A 95 -16.51 2.96 9.26
N LEU A 96 -16.83 2.05 8.34
CA LEU A 96 -16.09 1.90 7.09
C LEU A 96 -16.46 3.03 6.11
N TYR A 97 -15.46 3.60 5.46
CA TYR A 97 -15.62 4.63 4.43
C TYR A 97 -15.14 4.10 3.08
N GLU A 98 -15.83 4.48 2.02
CA GLU A 98 -15.38 4.25 0.64
C GLU A 98 -14.07 5.03 0.41
N GLU A 99 -13.11 4.43 -0.31
CA GLU A 99 -11.97 5.21 -0.80
C GLU A 99 -12.50 6.34 -1.67
N HIS A 100 -12.01 7.56 -1.42
CA HIS A 100 -12.44 8.72 -2.18
C HIS A 100 -11.29 9.27 -3.00
N GLN A 101 -11.49 9.29 -4.32
CA GLN A 101 -10.62 9.97 -5.25
C GLN A 101 -11.23 11.31 -5.64
N ALA A 102 -10.50 12.40 -5.45
CA ALA A 102 -10.93 13.72 -5.89
C ALA A 102 -9.90 14.36 -6.81
N ALA A 103 -10.40 14.91 -7.92
CA ALA A 103 -9.59 15.77 -8.77
C ALA A 103 -9.45 17.15 -8.12
N ILE A 104 -8.21 17.60 -7.93
CA ILE A 104 -7.89 18.92 -7.37
C ILE A 104 -7.04 19.67 -8.39
N THR A 105 -7.47 20.87 -8.76
CA THR A 105 -6.67 21.79 -9.57
C THR A 105 -5.96 22.77 -8.65
N ILE A 106 -4.63 22.80 -8.71
CA ILE A 106 -3.80 23.79 -8.04
C ILE A 106 -3.49 24.90 -9.05
N ASN A 107 -3.86 26.13 -8.71
CA ASN A 107 -3.57 27.32 -9.51
C ASN A 107 -2.34 28.05 -8.96
N ASN A 108 -1.58 28.71 -9.84
CA ASN A 108 -0.39 29.47 -9.45
C ASN A 108 -0.73 30.55 -8.42
N ASN A 109 0.06 30.59 -7.33
CA ASN A 109 -0.04 31.57 -6.24
C ASN A 109 -1.42 31.67 -5.58
N GLN A 110 -2.18 30.57 -5.58
CA GLN A 110 -3.50 30.51 -4.96
C GLN A 110 -3.61 29.27 -4.08
N ASP A 111 -3.47 29.49 -2.77
CA ASP A 111 -3.71 28.44 -1.78
C ASP A 111 -5.15 27.93 -1.91
N SER A 112 -5.27 26.62 -2.08
CA SER A 112 -6.55 25.96 -2.30
C SER A 112 -7.09 25.43 -0.98
N LYS A 113 -8.35 25.76 -0.67
CA LYS A 113 -9.09 25.24 0.48
C LYS A 113 -10.26 24.37 0.02
N VAL A 114 -10.23 23.09 0.35
CA VAL A 114 -11.24 22.12 -0.09
C VAL A 114 -11.72 21.26 1.07
N ASN A 115 -13.03 20.98 1.09
CA ASN A 115 -13.59 19.95 1.95
C ASN A 115 -13.71 18.65 1.17
N ILE A 116 -13.05 17.60 1.63
CA ILE A 116 -13.14 16.26 1.04
C ILE A 116 -14.15 15.46 1.85
N LYS A 117 -15.21 15.00 1.19
CA LYS A 117 -16.31 14.29 1.85
C LYS A 117 -16.17 12.79 1.66
N LEU A 118 -15.89 12.06 2.73
CA LEU A 118 -15.88 10.60 2.69
C LEU A 118 -17.30 10.06 2.85
N LYS A 119 -17.70 9.22 1.91
CA LYS A 119 -18.96 8.48 1.98
C LYS A 119 -18.74 7.24 2.85
N ARG A 120 -19.58 7.07 3.86
CA ARG A 120 -19.65 5.81 4.59
C ARG A 120 -20.02 4.72 3.60
N MET A 121 -19.32 3.58 3.67
CA MET A 121 -19.83 2.39 3.02
C MET A 121 -21.20 2.10 3.62
N THR A 122 -22.25 2.13 2.80
CA THR A 122 -23.50 1.48 3.16
C THR A 122 -23.14 0.02 3.40
N GLN A 123 -23.40 -0.49 4.62
CA GLN A 123 -23.22 -1.90 4.91
C GLN A 123 -23.78 -2.69 3.74
N MET A 124 -22.91 -3.40 3.01
CA MET A 124 -23.39 -4.37 2.06
C MET A 124 -24.34 -5.30 2.83
N ASN A 125 -25.52 -5.55 2.29
CA ASN A 125 -26.34 -6.65 2.76
C ASN A 125 -25.60 -7.95 2.38
N THR A 126 -24.63 -8.33 3.21
CA THR A 126 -23.77 -9.50 2.98
C THR A 126 -24.48 -10.81 3.30
N GLN A 127 -25.73 -10.76 3.77
CA GLN A 127 -26.47 -11.88 4.34
C GLN A 127 -26.66 -13.07 3.38
N SER A 128 -26.46 -12.91 2.07
CA SER A 128 -26.67 -13.98 1.09
C SER A 128 -25.42 -14.54 0.41
N PHE A 129 -24.23 -13.95 0.60
CA PHE A 129 -22.99 -14.44 -0.02
C PHE A 129 -21.80 -14.58 0.94
N TRP A 130 -21.76 -13.80 2.02
CA TRP A 130 -20.75 -13.91 3.05
C TRP A 130 -21.42 -14.38 4.34
N ASP A 131 -20.95 -15.48 4.92
CA ASP A 131 -21.27 -15.80 6.30
C ASP A 131 -20.93 -14.57 7.15
N SER A 132 -21.93 -13.98 7.80
CA SER A 132 -21.79 -12.80 8.68
C SER A 132 -20.73 -12.99 9.77
N ASN A 133 -20.30 -14.23 10.00
CA ASN A 133 -19.22 -14.60 10.91
C ASN A 133 -17.82 -14.16 10.44
N ARG A 134 -17.56 -14.05 9.13
CA ARG A 134 -16.19 -13.76 8.62
C ARG A 134 -15.80 -12.29 8.66
N SER A 135 -16.78 -11.40 8.74
CA SER A 135 -16.57 -9.96 8.92
C SER A 135 -16.27 -9.60 10.38
N ASN A 136 -16.70 -10.45 11.31
CA ASN A 136 -16.45 -10.32 12.75
C ASN A 136 -15.06 -10.87 13.11
N SER A 137 -14.58 -10.59 14.32
CA SER A 137 -13.40 -11.28 14.85
C SER A 137 -13.65 -12.79 14.90
N GLY A 138 -12.64 -13.58 14.53
CA GLY A 138 -12.64 -15.02 14.67
C GLY A 138 -12.46 -15.48 16.13
N SER A 139 -12.40 -16.79 16.34
CA SER A 139 -12.38 -17.41 17.67
C SER A 139 -11.03 -17.39 18.38
N PHE A 140 -9.94 -17.05 17.68
CA PHE A 140 -8.61 -17.01 18.27
C PHE A 140 -8.33 -15.65 18.89
N GLU A 141 -7.94 -15.62 20.16
CA GLU A 141 -7.32 -14.45 20.75
C GLU A 141 -6.00 -14.15 20.02
N VAL A 142 -5.72 -12.89 19.72
CA VAL A 142 -4.56 -12.47 18.93
C VAL A 142 -3.49 -11.84 19.79
N LYS A 143 -2.26 -12.33 19.67
CA LYS A 143 -1.05 -11.62 20.11
C LYS A 143 -0.41 -10.91 18.93
N SER A 144 0.27 -9.82 19.23
CA SER A 144 0.99 -9.04 18.23
C SER A 144 2.35 -8.60 18.73
N SER A 145 3.31 -8.53 17.82
CA SER A 145 4.63 -7.93 18.05
C SER A 145 4.88 -6.93 16.94
N ASN A 146 5.01 -5.66 17.31
CA ASN A 146 5.41 -4.62 16.38
C ASN A 146 6.93 -4.49 16.39
N ARG A 147 7.54 -4.25 15.22
CA ARG A 147 8.99 -4.16 15.05
C ARG A 147 9.73 -5.45 15.46
N THR A 148 9.44 -6.54 14.77
CA THR A 148 10.07 -7.85 14.94
C THR A 148 10.68 -8.35 13.63
N GLY A 149 11.21 -9.58 13.64
CA GLY A 149 11.83 -10.20 12.47
C GLY A 149 13.13 -9.51 12.02
N PRO A 150 13.58 -9.80 10.79
CA PRO A 150 14.79 -9.22 10.24
C PRO A 150 14.75 -7.69 10.32
N ASN A 151 15.81 -7.10 10.87
CA ASN A 151 15.99 -5.66 11.02
C ASN A 151 14.85 -4.94 11.78
N ASN A 152 14.06 -5.66 12.59
CA ASN A 152 12.86 -5.13 13.25
C ASN A 152 11.85 -4.50 12.26
N ASN A 153 11.82 -5.01 11.02
CA ASN A 153 11.08 -4.43 9.92
C ASN A 153 9.72 -5.10 9.67
N PHE A 154 9.20 -5.85 10.64
CA PHE A 154 7.90 -6.52 10.50
C PHE A 154 6.96 -6.24 11.65
N ALA A 155 5.66 -6.23 11.36
CA ALA A 155 4.62 -6.45 12.34
C ALA A 155 4.12 -7.89 12.21
N LEU A 156 4.02 -8.58 13.34
CA LEU A 156 3.58 -9.97 13.40
C LEU A 156 2.34 -10.08 14.26
N LEU A 157 1.28 -10.69 13.74
CA LEU A 157 0.04 -10.97 14.45
C LEU A 157 -0.26 -12.46 14.34
N TYR A 158 -0.65 -13.09 15.44
CA TYR A 158 -0.79 -14.55 15.48
C TYR A 158 -1.72 -15.00 16.62
N PRO A 159 -2.34 -16.19 16.52
CA PRO A 159 -3.11 -16.79 17.61
C PRO A 159 -2.30 -16.91 18.91
N SER A 160 -2.89 -16.51 20.04
CA SER A 160 -2.20 -16.45 21.33
C SER A 160 -1.75 -17.83 21.84
N ASN A 161 -2.52 -18.87 21.51
CA ASN A 161 -2.21 -20.26 21.79
C ASN A 161 -1.58 -20.94 20.56
N LEU A 162 -0.25 -21.05 20.56
CA LEU A 162 0.49 -21.62 19.45
C LEU A 162 0.40 -23.16 19.35
N GLU A 163 -0.04 -23.84 20.42
CA GLU A 163 -0.16 -25.30 20.47
C GLU A 163 -1.36 -25.85 19.67
N GLN A 164 -2.34 -25.00 19.36
CA GLN A 164 -3.49 -25.36 18.52
C GLN A 164 -3.18 -25.31 17.02
N GLY A 165 -1.94 -24.93 16.66
CA GLY A 165 -1.45 -24.97 15.28
C GLY A 165 -1.22 -26.41 14.77
N PRO A 166 -0.57 -26.57 13.61
CA PRO A 166 0.14 -25.52 12.87
C PRO A 166 -0.81 -24.54 12.15
N TYR A 167 -0.41 -23.27 12.07
CA TYR A 167 -1.21 -22.22 11.46
C TYR A 167 -0.71 -21.85 10.06
N PRO A 168 -1.62 -21.66 9.08
CA PRO A 168 -1.26 -21.09 7.78
C PRO A 168 -0.75 -19.65 7.92
N VAL A 169 0.06 -19.23 6.96
CA VAL A 169 0.68 -17.89 6.95
C VAL A 169 0.05 -17.00 5.90
N ILE A 170 -0.19 -15.73 6.25
CA ILE A 170 -0.44 -14.65 5.30
C ILE A 170 0.71 -13.65 5.42
N THR A 171 1.52 -13.50 4.37
CA THR A 171 2.47 -12.39 4.27
C THR A 171 1.81 -11.19 3.62
N TRP A 172 2.02 -9.99 4.16
CA TRP A 172 1.31 -8.76 3.78
C TRP A 172 2.24 -7.67 3.26
N GLY A 173 1.88 -7.12 2.09
CA GLY A 173 2.49 -5.93 1.48
C GLY A 173 1.62 -4.68 1.67
N ASN A 174 2.23 -3.60 2.17
CA ASN A 174 1.56 -2.30 2.33
C ASN A 174 1.46 -1.53 1.01
N GLY A 175 0.47 -0.64 0.90
CA GLY A 175 0.45 0.37 -0.15
C GLY A 175 1.64 1.34 -0.07
N THR A 176 1.88 2.10 -1.13
CA THR A 176 2.94 3.13 -1.18
C THR A 176 2.86 4.05 0.03
N GLY A 177 3.95 4.23 0.78
CA GLY A 177 3.99 5.13 1.93
C GLY A 177 3.34 4.57 3.22
N ALA A 178 2.60 3.47 3.13
CA ALA A 178 1.85 2.92 4.25
C ALA A 178 2.69 2.00 5.14
N ILE A 179 2.25 1.84 6.39
CA ILE A 179 2.80 0.94 7.40
C ILE A 179 1.70 0.01 7.94
N PRO A 180 2.03 -1.12 8.61
CA PRO A 180 1.04 -2.11 9.05
C PRO A 180 -0.07 -1.56 9.94
N GLU A 181 0.21 -0.52 10.72
CA GLU A 181 -0.77 0.15 11.58
C GLU A 181 -1.99 0.67 10.79
N PHE A 182 -1.80 1.02 9.51
CA PHE A 182 -2.89 1.44 8.64
C PHE A 182 -3.83 0.29 8.30
N TYR A 183 -3.34 -0.96 8.33
CA TYR A 183 -4.13 -2.16 8.03
C TYR A 183 -4.49 -2.96 9.28
N TRP A 184 -4.21 -2.45 10.48
CA TRP A 184 -4.19 -3.25 11.70
C TRP A 184 -5.48 -4.01 11.98
N GLY A 185 -6.64 -3.38 11.73
CA GLY A 185 -7.95 -4.02 11.90
C GLY A 185 -8.10 -5.27 11.03
N LEU A 186 -7.73 -5.18 9.75
CA LEU A 186 -7.73 -6.31 8.82
C LEU A 186 -6.73 -7.38 9.23
N LEU A 187 -5.48 -6.99 9.50
CA LEU A 187 -4.42 -7.94 9.87
C LEU A 187 -4.76 -8.69 11.16
N LYS A 188 -5.33 -8.00 12.15
CA LYS A 188 -5.79 -8.60 13.40
C LYS A 188 -6.99 -9.52 13.16
N ASN A 189 -7.92 -9.13 12.30
CA ASN A 189 -9.08 -9.97 11.96
C ASN A 189 -8.62 -11.30 11.32
N LEU A 190 -7.70 -11.24 10.34
CA LEU A 190 -7.10 -12.43 9.76
C LEU A 190 -6.44 -13.31 10.84
N ALA A 191 -5.63 -12.74 11.72
CA ALA A 191 -5.01 -13.51 12.79
C ALA A 191 -6.03 -14.16 13.75
N SER A 192 -7.14 -13.48 14.04
CA SER A 192 -8.21 -14.02 14.90
C SER A 192 -8.95 -15.20 14.27
N HIS A 193 -8.80 -15.41 12.96
CA HIS A 193 -9.31 -16.58 12.23
C HIS A 193 -8.31 -17.74 12.13
N GLY A 194 -7.18 -17.67 12.83
CA GLY A 194 -6.19 -18.75 12.86
C GLY A 194 -5.09 -18.63 11.81
N PHE A 195 -4.75 -17.41 11.38
CA PHE A 195 -3.60 -17.16 10.52
C PHE A 195 -2.43 -16.55 11.30
N ILE A 196 -1.20 -16.94 10.98
CA ILE A 196 -0.04 -16.12 11.32
C ILE A 196 0.11 -15.08 10.22
N VAL A 197 -0.01 -13.80 10.59
CA VAL A 197 0.06 -12.67 9.66
C VAL A 197 1.37 -11.93 9.87
N ILE A 198 2.23 -11.89 8.84
CA ILE A 198 3.48 -11.13 8.85
C ILE A 198 3.42 -10.00 7.83
N ALA A 199 3.42 -8.77 8.31
CA ALA A 199 3.35 -7.57 7.49
C ALA A 199 4.69 -6.86 7.48
N SER A 200 5.24 -6.60 6.28
CA SER A 200 6.42 -5.75 6.17
C SER A 200 6.10 -4.34 6.67
N ARG A 201 7.07 -3.67 7.31
CA ARG A 201 7.00 -2.25 7.66
C ARG A 201 7.60 -1.35 6.60
N SER A 202 8.12 -1.91 5.50
CA SER A 202 8.55 -1.14 4.34
C SER A 202 7.36 -0.36 3.78
N THR A 203 7.61 0.89 3.40
CA THR A 203 6.67 1.75 2.67
C THR A 203 6.74 1.53 1.16
N ASN A 204 7.63 0.63 0.71
CA ASN A 204 7.80 0.23 -0.68
C ASN A 204 7.85 -1.30 -0.76
N THR A 205 6.71 -1.95 -1.03
CA THR A 205 6.60 -3.43 -1.04
C THR A 205 6.28 -4.01 -2.41
N GLY A 206 6.27 -3.19 -3.45
CA GLY A 206 5.88 -3.59 -4.81
C GLY A 206 6.74 -4.70 -5.43
N SER A 207 7.96 -4.92 -4.94
CA SER A 207 8.82 -6.01 -5.41
C SER A 207 8.36 -7.39 -4.93
N GLY A 208 7.65 -7.45 -3.80
CA GLY A 208 7.32 -8.68 -3.09
C GLY A 208 8.49 -9.28 -2.29
N ALA A 209 9.72 -8.75 -2.40
CA ALA A 209 10.90 -9.30 -1.73
C ALA A 209 10.77 -9.23 -0.20
N GLU A 210 10.23 -8.13 0.33
CA GLU A 210 10.01 -7.95 1.76
C GLU A 210 8.98 -8.97 2.30
N MET A 211 8.01 -9.34 1.48
CA MET A 211 7.01 -10.35 1.83
C MET A 211 7.65 -11.74 1.94
N ILE A 212 8.54 -12.07 1.00
CA ILE A 212 9.29 -13.33 0.99
C ILE A 212 10.33 -13.38 2.13
N GLU A 213 10.98 -12.26 2.45
CA GLU A 213 11.88 -12.15 3.60
C GLU A 213 11.15 -12.52 4.91
N GLY A 214 9.95 -11.95 5.13
CA GLY A 214 9.11 -12.30 6.28
C GLY A 214 8.75 -13.79 6.32
N VAL A 215 8.37 -14.37 5.18
CA VAL A 215 8.07 -15.81 5.07
C VAL A 215 9.29 -16.67 5.42
N ASN A 216 10.46 -16.34 4.89
CA ASN A 216 11.68 -17.10 5.16
C ASN A 216 12.03 -17.06 6.65
N TRP A 217 11.96 -15.88 7.28
CA TRP A 217 12.20 -15.75 8.71
C TRP A 217 11.23 -16.59 9.54
N LEU A 218 9.93 -16.59 9.22
CA LEU A 218 8.97 -17.44 9.91
C LEU A 218 9.30 -18.94 9.76
N LEU A 219 9.72 -19.38 8.58
CA LEU A 219 10.11 -20.77 8.36
C LEU A 219 11.41 -21.15 9.09
N GLU A 220 12.35 -20.22 9.23
CA GLU A 220 13.55 -20.40 10.07
C GLU A 220 13.16 -20.54 11.54
N GLU A 221 12.30 -19.65 12.05
CA GLU A 221 11.76 -19.74 13.41
C GLU A 221 10.99 -21.04 13.64
N ASN A 222 10.23 -21.51 12.65
CA ASN A 222 9.53 -22.79 12.71
C ASN A 222 10.49 -23.98 12.90
N ASN A 223 11.69 -23.90 12.31
CA ASN A 223 12.70 -24.97 12.38
C ASN A 223 13.63 -24.84 13.60
N ASN A 224 13.60 -23.72 14.32
CA ASN A 224 14.45 -23.45 15.47
C ASN A 224 13.84 -24.05 16.76
N PRO A 225 14.43 -25.08 17.40
CA PRO A 225 13.88 -25.72 18.60
C PRO A 225 13.76 -24.80 19.83
N THR A 226 14.43 -23.65 19.82
CA THR A 226 14.37 -22.65 20.90
C THR A 226 13.36 -21.54 20.63
N SER A 227 12.80 -21.47 19.42
CA SER A 227 11.80 -20.47 19.08
C SER A 227 10.44 -20.85 19.65
N LYS A 228 9.68 -19.85 20.09
CA LYS A 228 8.26 -20.03 20.44
C LYS A 228 7.41 -20.47 19.24
N PHE A 229 7.90 -20.27 18.02
CA PHE A 229 7.22 -20.66 16.78
C PHE A 229 7.65 -22.04 16.28
N HIS A 230 8.50 -22.76 17.02
CA HIS A 230 8.96 -24.09 16.63
C HIS A 230 7.79 -25.03 16.37
N ALA A 231 7.72 -25.60 15.15
CA ALA A 231 6.66 -26.49 14.70
C ALA A 231 5.21 -25.94 14.79
N THR A 232 5.05 -24.61 14.79
CA THR A 232 3.73 -23.94 14.88
C THR A 232 3.20 -23.44 13.54
N ILE A 233 4.03 -23.45 12.49
CA ILE A 233 3.69 -22.90 11.17
C ILE A 233 3.41 -24.02 10.18
N ASP A 234 2.28 -23.91 9.49
CA ASP A 234 1.95 -24.76 8.36
C ASP A 234 2.67 -24.25 7.11
N SER A 235 3.88 -24.80 6.90
CA SER A 235 4.75 -24.41 5.79
C SER A 235 4.20 -24.77 4.41
N ASN A 236 3.15 -25.57 4.32
CA ASN A 236 2.51 -25.94 3.05
C ASN A 236 1.43 -24.93 2.63
N ASN A 237 0.93 -24.12 3.56
CA ASN A 237 -0.18 -23.19 3.34
C ASN A 237 0.23 -21.75 3.65
N ILE A 238 0.92 -21.13 2.68
CA ILE A 238 1.39 -19.75 2.76
C ILE A 238 0.75 -18.93 1.65
N SER A 239 0.13 -17.81 1.99
CA SER A 239 -0.49 -16.89 1.05
C SER A 239 0.19 -15.53 1.07
N ALA A 240 0.20 -14.85 -0.07
CA ALA A 240 0.63 -13.46 -0.18
C ALA A 240 -0.59 -12.56 -0.38
N ALA A 241 -0.68 -11.47 0.38
CA ALA A 241 -1.75 -10.51 0.26
C ALA A 241 -1.20 -9.08 0.31
N GLY A 242 -1.93 -8.12 -0.25
CA GLY A 242 -1.53 -6.73 -0.11
C GLY A 242 -2.48 -5.76 -0.79
N HIS A 243 -2.31 -4.49 -0.45
CA HIS A 243 -3.11 -3.37 -0.95
C HIS A 243 -2.31 -2.44 -1.87
N SER A 244 -2.88 -1.98 -2.98
CA SER A 244 -2.24 -1.02 -3.88
C SER A 244 -0.87 -1.51 -4.35
N GLN A 245 0.21 -0.75 -4.13
CA GLN A 245 1.57 -1.20 -4.44
C GLN A 245 1.90 -2.57 -3.80
N GLY A 246 1.46 -2.80 -2.57
CA GLY A 246 1.62 -4.10 -1.90
C GLY A 246 0.76 -5.21 -2.51
N GLY A 247 -0.34 -4.87 -3.20
CA GLY A 247 -1.07 -5.82 -4.05
C GLY A 247 -0.22 -6.25 -5.25
N GLY A 248 0.49 -5.33 -5.90
CA GLY A 248 1.51 -5.65 -6.90
C GLY A 248 2.65 -6.51 -6.32
N GLY A 249 3.09 -6.18 -5.11
CA GLY A 249 4.03 -6.98 -4.33
C GLY A 249 3.55 -8.41 -4.08
N ALA A 250 2.28 -8.58 -3.72
CA ALA A 250 1.67 -9.89 -3.49
C ALA A 250 1.64 -10.75 -4.76
N LEU A 251 1.34 -10.13 -5.91
CA LEU A 251 1.41 -10.78 -7.21
C LEU A 251 2.84 -11.25 -7.52
N ASN A 252 3.84 -10.38 -7.32
CA ASN A 252 5.25 -10.70 -7.55
C ASN A 252 5.76 -11.79 -6.58
N ALA A 253 5.37 -11.73 -5.30
CA ALA A 253 5.66 -12.75 -4.31
C ALA A 253 5.03 -14.11 -4.69
N GLY A 254 3.89 -14.10 -5.38
CA GLY A 254 3.22 -15.29 -5.91
C GLY A 254 4.06 -16.13 -6.88
N ALA A 255 5.11 -15.56 -7.48
CA ALA A 255 6.06 -16.33 -8.30
C ALA A 255 6.98 -17.24 -7.46
N ASN A 256 7.06 -17.03 -6.15
CA ASN A 256 7.82 -17.89 -5.25
C ASN A 256 7.06 -19.19 -4.98
N SER A 257 7.72 -20.35 -5.13
CA SER A 257 7.11 -21.68 -4.99
C SER A 257 6.50 -21.98 -3.61
N LYS A 258 6.88 -21.21 -2.59
CA LYS A 258 6.31 -21.28 -1.23
C LYS A 258 4.89 -20.70 -1.16
N ILE A 259 4.55 -19.72 -2.01
CA ILE A 259 3.24 -19.07 -2.01
C ILE A 259 2.23 -19.94 -2.77
N LYS A 260 1.08 -20.24 -2.14
CA LYS A 260 0.00 -21.05 -2.72
C LYS A 260 -1.15 -20.22 -3.27
N THR A 261 -1.39 -19.06 -2.67
CA THR A 261 -2.51 -18.20 -3.01
C THR A 261 -2.07 -16.74 -2.93
N THR A 262 -2.54 -15.92 -3.87
CA THR A 262 -2.35 -14.47 -3.87
C THR A 262 -3.69 -13.75 -3.73
N ILE A 263 -3.77 -12.77 -2.83
CA ILE A 263 -4.96 -11.94 -2.61
C ILE A 263 -4.59 -10.49 -2.91
N LEU A 264 -5.13 -9.94 -3.99
CA LEU A 264 -4.77 -8.61 -4.49
C LEU A 264 -5.90 -7.64 -4.18
N ILE A 265 -5.64 -6.65 -3.33
CA ILE A 265 -6.63 -5.64 -2.95
C ILE A 265 -6.25 -4.34 -3.67
N GLU A 266 -7.07 -3.93 -4.64
CA GLU A 266 -6.87 -2.71 -5.43
C GLU A 266 -5.42 -2.55 -5.95
N PRO A 267 -4.84 -3.56 -6.62
CA PRO A 267 -3.41 -3.63 -6.83
C PRO A 267 -2.91 -2.53 -7.79
N GLY A 268 -1.78 -1.93 -7.43
CA GLY A 268 -0.95 -1.16 -8.35
C GLY A 268 -0.13 -2.12 -9.19
N LEU A 269 -0.47 -2.24 -10.48
CA LEU A 269 0.30 -3.04 -11.43
C LEU A 269 1.55 -2.26 -11.86
N PHE A 270 2.53 -2.18 -10.97
CA PHE A 270 3.86 -1.69 -11.31
C PHE A 270 4.60 -2.82 -12.00
N GLY A 271 4.84 -2.69 -13.31
CA GLY A 271 5.44 -3.74 -14.14
C GLY A 271 6.74 -4.26 -13.54
N GLY A 272 6.69 -5.44 -12.94
CA GLY A 272 7.88 -6.25 -12.68
C GLY A 272 8.39 -6.74 -14.03
N SER A 273 9.64 -6.40 -14.35
CA SER A 273 10.33 -6.87 -15.54
C SER A 273 10.16 -8.38 -15.69
N THR A 274 9.40 -8.82 -16.70
CA THR A 274 9.34 -10.21 -17.11
C THR A 274 10.74 -10.69 -17.47
N ARG A 275 11.25 -11.70 -16.78
CA ARG A 275 12.13 -12.73 -17.34
C ARG A 275 11.86 -14.06 -16.65
#